data_AF-A0A348NWA5-F1
#
_entry.id   AF-A0A348NWA5-F1
#
_cell.length_a   1.000
_cell.length_b   1.000
_cell.length_c   1.000
_cell.angle_alpha   90.00
_cell.angle_beta   90.00
_cell.angle_gamma   90.00
#
_symmetry.space_group_name_H-M   'P 1'
#
loop_
_entity.id
_entity.type
_entity.pdbx_description
1 polymer ?
#
loop_
_entity_poly.entity_id
_entity_poly.type
_entity_poly.pdbx_seq_one_letter_code
_entity_poly.pdbx_strand_id
1 'polypeptide(L)'
;GLDIALRSIKEGLDILSRGDHWTYNQHCVKAKSDGRDVGQVLRYLIGPCRGNILGLVSDDMSEMYGKIKPTWVAGALIEIQLDNIEYKR
;
A
#
# COMPACT_ATOMS: atom_id res chain seq x y z
N GLY A 1 -4.64 16.45 -3.57
CA GLY A 1 -3.91 15.34 -4.24
C GLY A 1 -3.45 14.34 -3.21
N LEU A 2 -2.48 14.74 -2.37
CA LEU A 2 -1.93 13.90 -1.30
C LEU A 2 -2.98 13.39 -0.29
N ASP A 3 -4.02 14.16 0.05
CA ASP A 3 -5.08 13.67 0.95
C ASP A 3 -5.90 12.51 0.36
N ILE A 4 -6.02 12.47 -0.97
CA ILE A 4 -6.67 11.36 -1.67
C ILE A 4 -5.74 10.15 -1.66
N ALA A 5 -4.44 10.37 -1.90
CA ALA A 5 -3.44 9.31 -1.81
C ALA A 5 -3.37 8.71 -0.40
N LEU A 6 -3.33 9.53 0.65
CA LEU A 6 -3.33 9.09 2.04
C LEU A 6 -4.55 8.21 2.34
N ARG A 7 -5.75 8.64 1.95
CA ARG A 7 -6.99 7.85 2.13
C ARG A 7 -6.96 6.54 1.37
N SER A 8 -6.49 6.56 0.12
CA SER A 8 -6.37 5.34 -0.70
C SER A 8 -5.37 4.35 -0.10
N ILE A 9 -4.19 4.83 0.33
CA ILE A 9 -3.17 3.98 0.96
C ILE A 9 -3.71 3.39 2.26
N LYS A 10 -4.40 4.19 3.08
CA LYS A 10 -5.03 3.71 4.31
C LYS A 10 -6.09 2.63 4.03
N GLU A 11 -6.94 2.82 3.03
CA GLU A 11 -7.93 1.82 2.62
C GLU A 11 -7.25 0.52 2.16
N GLY A 12 -6.19 0.60 1.36
CA GLY A 12 -5.41 -0.56 0.94
C GLY A 12 -4.78 -1.31 2.12
N LEU A 13 -4.20 -0.60 3.08
CA LEU A 13 -3.65 -1.18 4.31
C LEU A 13 -4.73 -1.86 5.16
N ASP A 14 -5.92 -1.26 5.29
CA ASP A 14 -7.04 -1.84 6.02
C ASP A 14 -7.53 -3.14 5.35
N ILE A 15 -7.60 -3.19 4.01
CA ILE A 15 -7.97 -4.41 3.28
C ILE A 15 -6.89 -5.48 3.45
N LEU A 16 -5.62 -5.12 3.27
CA LEU A 16 -4.48 -6.02 3.43
C LEU A 16 -4.42 -6.59 4.86
N SER A 17 -4.75 -5.78 5.86
CA SER A 17 -4.77 -6.17 7.27
C SER A 17 -5.74 -7.33 7.56
N ARG A 18 -6.77 -7.51 6.73
CA ARG A 18 -7.78 -8.58 6.84
C ARG A 18 -7.37 -9.86 6.09
N GLY A 19 -6.28 -9.83 5.33
CA GLY A 19 -5.88 -10.94 4.47
C GLY A 19 -6.76 -11.11 3.22
N ASP A 20 -7.57 -10.10 2.87
CA ASP A 20 -8.44 -10.14 1.70
C ASP A 20 -7.65 -9.78 0.43
N HIS A 21 -6.90 -10.75 -0.09
CA HIS A 21 -6.03 -10.57 -1.26
C HIS A 21 -6.80 -10.23 -2.53
N TRP A 22 -8.03 -10.73 -2.69
CA TRP A 22 -8.85 -10.44 -3.87
C TRP A 22 -9.26 -8.97 -3.88
N THR A 23 -9.86 -8.48 -2.78
CA THR A 23 -10.25 -7.07 -2.66
C THR A 23 -9.03 -6.16 -2.70
N TYR A 24 -7.90 -6.56 -2.10
CA TYR A 24 -6.66 -5.80 -2.16
C TYR A 24 -6.15 -5.62 -3.60
N ASN A 25 -6.19 -6.69 -4.41
CA ASN A 25 -5.84 -6.62 -5.84
C ASN A 25 -6.73 -5.63 -6.59
N GLN A 26 -8.05 -5.71 -6.40
CA GLN A 26 -8.99 -4.79 -7.05
C GLN A 26 -8.76 -3.33 -6.62
N HIS A 27 -8.50 -3.11 -5.34
CA HIS A 27 -8.14 -1.80 -4.82
C HIS A 27 -6.87 -1.27 -5.49
N CYS A 28 -5.81 -2.07 -5.60
CA CYS A 28 -4.55 -1.64 -6.21
C CYS A 28 -4.70 -1.31 -7.70
N VAL A 29 -5.52 -2.06 -8.46
CA VAL A 29 -5.83 -1.73 -9.85
C VAL A 29 -6.52 -0.37 -9.96
N LYS A 30 -7.54 -0.13 -9.13
CA LYS A 30 -8.26 1.15 -9.09
C LYS A 30 -7.35 2.31 -8.67
N ALA A 31 -6.51 2.10 -7.67
CA ALA A 31 -5.59 3.09 -7.12
C ALA A 31 -4.33 3.30 -7.98
N LYS A 32 -4.11 2.45 -9.00
CA LYS A 32 -2.85 2.38 -9.79
C LYS A 32 -1.62 2.25 -8.87
N SER A 33 -1.72 1.35 -7.89
CA SER A 33 -0.71 1.15 -6.86
C SER A 33 0.17 -0.07 -7.16
N ASP A 34 1.49 0.14 -7.16
CA ASP A 34 2.50 -0.93 -7.24
C ASP A 34 2.56 -1.78 -5.96
N GLY A 35 1.91 -1.32 -4.87
CA GLY A 35 1.71 -2.11 -3.66
C GLY A 35 0.96 -3.42 -3.90
N ARG A 36 0.35 -3.61 -5.08
CA ARG A 36 -0.26 -4.87 -5.52
C ARG A 36 0.70 -6.04 -5.34
N ASP A 37 1.94 -5.88 -5.78
CA ASP A 37 2.89 -6.99 -5.85
C ASP A 37 3.55 -7.22 -4.48
N VAL A 38 4.06 -6.15 -3.85
CA VAL A 38 4.76 -6.24 -2.56
C VAL A 38 3.83 -6.54 -1.39
N GLY A 39 2.64 -5.92 -1.34
CA GLY A 39 1.77 -6.00 -0.16
C GLY A 39 1.30 -7.43 0.15
N GLN A 40 0.92 -8.18 -0.89
CA GLN A 40 0.45 -9.56 -0.73
C GLN A 40 1.58 -10.49 -0.29
N VAL A 41 2.76 -10.36 -0.90
CA VAL A 41 3.94 -11.16 -0.53
C VAL A 41 4.37 -10.85 0.91
N LEU A 42 4.44 -9.56 1.27
CA LEU A 42 4.76 -9.13 2.62
C LEU A 42 3.81 -9.75 3.65
N ARG A 43 2.49 -9.63 3.41
CA ARG A 43 1.45 -10.20 4.27
C ARG A 43 1.55 -11.72 4.38
N TYR A 44 1.83 -12.41 3.28
CA TYR A 44 2.02 -13.87 3.28
C TYR A 44 3.21 -14.29 4.16
N LEU A 45 4.32 -13.56 4.09
CA LEU A 45 5.55 -13.90 4.82
C LEU A 45 5.46 -13.60 6.32
N ILE A 46 4.81 -12.50 6.71
CA ILE A 46 4.82 -12.04 8.11
C ILE A 46 3.53 -12.38 8.88
N GLY A 47 2.51 -12.91 8.20
CA GLY A 47 1.22 -13.21 8.80
C GLY A 47 0.39 -11.96 9.13
N PRO A 48 -0.61 -12.09 10.03
CA PRO A 48 -1.45 -10.97 10.45
C PRO A 48 -0.66 -9.74 10.91
N CYS A 49 -0.95 -8.60 10.29
CA CYS A 49 -0.24 -7.36 10.50
C CYS A 49 -1.14 -6.15 10.28
N ARG A 50 -0.73 -5.01 10.82
CA ARG A 50 -1.35 -3.69 10.63
C ARG A 50 -0.30 -2.72 10.11
N GLY A 51 -0.71 -1.86 9.18
CA GLY A 51 0.14 -0.80 8.64
C GLY A 51 -0.21 0.55 9.24
N ASN A 52 0.79 1.31 9.67
CA ASN A 52 0.64 2.70 10.10
C ASN A 52 1.46 3.62 9.19
N ILE A 53 0.84 4.69 8.70
CA ILE A 53 1.48 5.62 7.77
C ILE A 53 2.26 6.65 8.58
N LEU A 54 3.58 6.66 8.43
CA LEU A 54 4.48 7.59 9.13
C LEU A 54 4.72 8.88 8.34
N GLY A 55 4.57 8.83 7.01
CA GLY A 55 4.75 10.00 6.15
C GLY A 55 4.34 9.73 4.71
N LEU A 56 4.07 10.81 3.97
CA LEU A 56 3.83 10.79 2.53
C LEU A 56 4.84 11.67 1.81
N VAL A 57 5.26 11.21 0.65
CA VAL A 57 6.03 11.98 -0.33
C VAL A 57 5.32 11.89 -1.67
N SER A 58 5.59 12.87 -2.55
CA SER A 58 5.19 12.81 -3.95
C SER A 58 6.37 13.12 -4.84
N ASP A 59 6.37 12.53 -6.03
CA ASP A 59 7.36 12.82 -7.06
C ASP A 59 6.70 12.94 -8.44
N ASP A 60 7.31 13.73 -9.33
CA ASP A 60 6.89 13.85 -10.72
C ASP A 60 7.47 12.70 -11.53
N MET A 61 6.60 11.82 -12.00
CA MET A 61 6.93 10.65 -12.81
C MET A 61 6.62 10.86 -14.30
N SER A 62 6.35 12.10 -14.74
CA SER A 62 6.06 12.41 -16.15
C SER A 62 7.13 11.92 -17.11
N GLU A 63 8.40 12.13 -16.79
CA GLU A 63 9.50 11.67 -17.65
C GLU A 63 9.62 10.14 -17.62
N MET A 64 9.60 9.56 -16.42
CA MET A 64 9.69 8.12 -16.22
C MET A 64 8.59 7.34 -16.94
N TYR A 65 7.36 7.86 -16.95
CA TYR A 65 6.23 7.23 -17.63
C TYR A 65 6.00 7.70 -19.07
N GLY A 66 6.78 8.66 -19.57
CA GLY A 66 6.55 9.28 -20.87
C GLY A 66 5.16 9.91 -20.99
N LYS A 67 4.69 10.59 -19.94
CA LYS A 67 3.35 11.19 -19.84
C LYS A 67 3.39 12.72 -19.70
N ILE A 68 2.27 13.36 -20.00
CA ILE A 68 2.08 14.81 -19.91
C ILE A 68 2.32 15.29 -18.46
N LYS A 69 2.95 16.47 -18.32
CA LYS A 69 3.20 17.10 -17.02
C LYS A 69 1.94 17.80 -16.46
N PRO A 70 1.64 17.69 -15.15
CA PRO A 70 2.28 16.78 -14.18
C PRO A 70 1.62 15.38 -14.18
N THR A 71 2.43 14.33 -14.18
CA THR A 71 2.01 12.97 -13.83
C THR A 71 2.79 12.57 -12.60
N TRP A 72 2.10 12.51 -11.45
CA TRP A 72 2.76 12.32 -10.16
C TRP A 72 2.33 11.02 -9.50
N VAL A 73 3.19 10.51 -8.62
CA VAL A 73 2.93 9.35 -7.76
C VAL A 73 3.11 9.76 -6.31
N ALA A 74 2.31 9.19 -5.40
CA ALA A 74 2.54 9.27 -3.97
C ALA A 74 3.24 8.00 -3.46
N GLY A 75 4.27 8.19 -2.65
CA GLY A 75 4.86 7.15 -1.83
C GLY A 75 4.53 7.36 -0.36
N ALA A 76 4.34 6.28 0.40
CA ALA A 76 4.17 6.34 1.84
C ALA A 76 5.28 5.56 2.55
N LEU A 77 5.80 6.15 3.62
CA LEU A 77 6.58 5.42 4.61
C LEU A 77 5.61 4.74 5.57
N ILE A 78 5.68 3.41 5.66
CA ILE A 78 4.72 2.60 6.40
C ILE A 78 5.47 1.80 7.47
N GLU A 79 5.05 1.95 8.72
CA GLU A 79 5.40 1.02 9.80
C GLU A 79 4.48 -0.20 9.71
N ILE A 80 5.05 -1.39 9.86
CA ILE A 80 4.30 -2.64 9.92
C ILE A 80 4.40 -3.20 11.33
N GLN A 81 3.24 -3.32 11.98
CA GLN A 81 3.09 -3.93 13.29
C GLN A 81 2.54 -5.34 13.12
N LEU A 82 3.25 -6.34 13.63
CA LEU A 82 2.78 -7.71 13.66
C LEU A 82 1.73 -7.86 14.77
N ASP A 83 0.63 -8.56 14.50
CA ASP A 83 -0.24 -8.98 15.58
C ASP A 83 0.51 -10.07 16.38
N ASN A 84 0.43 -10.08 17.71
CA ASN A 84 1.12 -11.08 18.53
C ASN A 84 0.66 -12.50 18.15
N ILE A 85 1.44 -13.18 17.31
CA ILE A 85 1.23 -14.58 16.97
C ILE A 85 1.92 -15.39 18.07
N GLU A 86 1.16 -15.97 18.99
CA GLU A 86 1.65 -17.13 19.73
C GLU A 86 1.94 -18.22 18.71
N TYR A 87 3.22 -18.44 18.40
CA TYR A 87 3.64 -19.64 17.70
C TYR A 87 3.24 -20.83 18.57
N LYS A 88 2.15 -21.52 18.23
CA LYS A 88 1.95 -22.90 18.69
C LYS A 88 3.09 -23.72 18.09
N ARG A 89 4.07 -24.04 18.93
CA ARG A 89 5.10 -25.05 18.66
C ARG A 89 4.45 -26.42 18.46
#